data_AF-A0A0J7KCY5-F1
#
_entry.id   AF-A0A0J7KCY5-F1
#
_cell.length_a   1.000
_cell.length_b   1.000
_cell.length_c   1.000
_cell.angle_alpha   90.00
_cell.angle_beta   90.00
_cell.angle_gamma   90.00
#
_symmetry.space_group_name_H-M   'P 1'
#
loop_
_entity.id
_entity.type
_entity.pdbx_description
1 polymer ?
#
loop_
_entity_poly.entity_id
_entity_poly.type
_entity_poly.pdbx_seq_one_letter_code
_entity_poly.pdbx_strand_id
1 'polypeptide(L)'
;MEPSNVRGVLLLDEMKVSKTIAFNRNTLQVEGFTNLGKYTPKHQVEKKGDHALVFMFQPFKGKWVQTLGCFLSCGSASGAILHQLVMECIILAGKSGFKVDGVTSDGASWNRSMWDKFGVMEEEIPDGMLSLKHWYVLLAIENPKSFNLKVNYKLTEQHVKPKYYQKMNVAIAFQFFGVANAMELFKNDHSDLADCDESIKFCTRVKALITAMNSRTPINALKPSNQSWKDIEDFLQYLQAWEKEAKEKNYEFITKSTCYGLKVSLKATLEICTFLVQKCDFIYLMIARLIQDNLERFFGMMRHCCGSNEHPDSQLFIQMYKLVSTYSLIKPPKGCNISGGELMNVLLSIKDIRNFAERQQQWLDQIDTILDRGKNVDILAEAASELDGHDYFLCTTSDYVLSYIAEHIARKGPRFAKFGD
;
A
#
# COMPACT_ATOMS: atom_id res chain seq x y z
N MET A 1 2.08 2.27 24.45
CA MET A 1 1.31 2.85 23.32
C MET A 1 -0.13 2.46 23.46
N GLU A 2 -1.09 3.35 23.17
CA GLU A 2 -2.49 2.92 23.08
C GLU A 2 -2.67 1.84 22.00
N PRO A 3 -3.42 0.76 22.27
CA PRO A 3 -3.69 -0.30 21.31
C PRO A 3 -4.26 0.19 19.98
N SER A 4 -4.95 1.33 19.98
CA SER A 4 -5.54 1.96 18.79
C SER A 4 -4.51 2.49 17.78
N ASN A 5 -3.33 2.90 18.24
CA ASN A 5 -2.31 3.51 17.39
C ASN A 5 -1.41 2.50 16.66
N VAL A 6 -1.42 1.24 17.12
CA VAL A 6 -0.58 0.15 16.61
C VAL A 6 -1.40 -0.89 15.83
N ARG A 7 -2.66 -0.58 15.55
CA ARG A 7 -3.63 -1.45 14.88
C ARG A 7 -3.79 -1.03 13.41
N GLY A 8 -3.73 -1.98 12.48
CA GLY A 8 -3.69 -1.69 11.05
C GLY A 8 -3.82 -2.92 10.15
N VAL A 9 -3.50 -2.72 8.88
CA VAL A 9 -3.46 -3.75 7.85
C VAL A 9 -2.05 -3.98 7.33
N LEU A 10 -1.81 -5.21 6.88
CA LEU A 10 -0.61 -5.60 6.18
C LEU A 10 -0.87 -5.56 4.67
N LEU A 11 -0.13 -4.73 3.95
CA LEU A 11 -0.16 -4.64 2.50
C LEU A 11 0.97 -5.48 1.92
N LEU A 12 0.70 -6.27 0.88
CA LEU A 12 1.73 -6.96 0.10
C LEU A 12 1.54 -6.72 -1.40
N ASP A 13 2.63 -6.55 -2.11
CA ASP A 13 2.67 -6.45 -3.57
C ASP A 13 4.09 -6.70 -4.09
N GLU A 14 4.20 -6.98 -5.38
CA GLU A 14 5.45 -7.30 -6.07
C GLU A 14 5.80 -6.25 -7.12
N MET A 15 7.03 -5.74 -7.08
CA MET A 15 7.57 -4.88 -8.14
C MET A 15 8.54 -5.65 -9.02
N LYS A 16 8.33 -5.65 -10.33
CA LYS A 16 9.30 -6.20 -11.29
C LYS A 16 10.63 -5.41 -11.24
N VAL A 17 11.74 -6.13 -11.18
CA VAL A 17 13.13 -5.62 -11.14
C VAL A 17 14.00 -6.30 -12.20
N SER A 18 15.11 -5.67 -12.59
CA SER A 18 16.06 -6.23 -13.54
C SER A 18 16.81 -7.43 -12.96
N LYS A 19 16.94 -8.51 -13.75
CA LYS A 19 17.69 -9.73 -13.40
C LYS A 19 19.20 -9.46 -13.42
N THR A 20 19.78 -9.18 -12.26
CA THR A 20 21.22 -8.94 -12.14
C THR A 20 21.82 -9.83 -11.08
N ILE A 21 23.06 -10.25 -11.29
CA ILE A 21 23.89 -10.88 -10.26
C ILE A 21 25.02 -9.92 -9.95
N ALA A 22 25.28 -9.70 -8.66
CA ALA A 22 26.37 -8.87 -8.20
C ALA A 22 27.17 -9.59 -7.12
N PHE A 23 28.50 -9.45 -7.18
CA PHE A 23 29.37 -9.95 -6.13
C PHE A 23 29.59 -8.87 -5.09
N ASN A 24 29.09 -9.08 -3.88
CA ASN A 24 29.35 -8.20 -2.75
C ASN A 24 30.71 -8.53 -2.16
N ARG A 25 31.71 -7.68 -2.45
CA ARG A 25 33.10 -7.85 -1.99
C ARG A 25 33.25 -7.85 -0.46
N ASN A 26 32.28 -7.30 0.26
CA ASN A 26 32.37 -7.13 1.71
C ASN A 26 31.87 -8.37 2.44
N THR A 27 30.78 -8.96 1.96
CA THR A 27 30.23 -10.21 2.50
C THR A 27 30.82 -11.45 1.80
N LEU A 28 31.55 -11.25 0.70
CA LEU A 28 32.05 -12.29 -0.20
C LEU A 28 30.93 -13.20 -0.74
N GLN A 29 29.72 -12.66 -0.86
CA GLN A 29 28.54 -13.37 -1.33
C GLN A 29 28.09 -12.87 -2.68
N VAL A 30 27.51 -13.78 -3.46
CA VAL A 30 26.85 -13.47 -4.72
C VAL A 30 25.39 -13.14 -4.43
N GLU A 31 24.99 -11.91 -4.70
CA GLU A 31 23.64 -11.37 -4.52
C GLU A 31 22.89 -11.34 -5.86
N GLY A 32 21.55 -11.34 -5.81
CA GLY A 32 20.67 -11.29 -6.99
C GLY A 32 19.96 -12.61 -7.32
N PHE A 33 20.19 -13.65 -6.53
CA PHE A 33 19.41 -14.89 -6.57
C PHE A 33 18.12 -14.80 -5.78
N THR A 34 17.17 -15.68 -6.10
CA THR A 34 15.88 -15.79 -5.40
C THR A 34 16.11 -16.06 -3.91
N ASN A 35 15.55 -15.22 -3.06
CA ASN A 35 15.64 -15.31 -1.62
C ASN A 35 14.31 -14.91 -0.97
N LEU A 36 13.56 -15.94 -0.59
CA LEU A 36 12.31 -15.88 0.19
C LEU A 36 12.57 -16.32 1.65
N GLY A 37 13.81 -16.16 2.14
CA GLY A 37 14.25 -16.64 3.44
C GLY A 37 14.24 -18.17 3.53
N LYS A 38 13.85 -18.70 4.70
CA LYS A 38 13.75 -20.15 4.96
C LYS A 38 12.75 -20.90 4.07
N TYR A 39 11.87 -20.17 3.39
CA TYR A 39 10.83 -20.73 2.52
C TYR A 39 11.25 -20.74 1.04
N THR A 40 12.50 -20.39 0.74
CA THR A 40 13.01 -20.43 -0.64
C THR A 40 12.99 -21.87 -1.18
N PRO A 41 12.26 -22.16 -2.27
CA PRO A 41 12.25 -23.49 -2.84
C PRO A 41 13.63 -23.87 -3.38
N LYS A 42 14.08 -25.11 -3.13
CA LYS A 42 15.42 -25.58 -3.56
C LYS A 42 15.70 -25.37 -5.04
N HIS A 43 14.67 -25.53 -5.89
CA HIS A 43 14.78 -25.35 -7.35
C HIS A 43 14.86 -23.87 -7.80
N GLN A 44 14.68 -22.91 -6.89
CA GLN A 44 14.74 -21.47 -7.16
C GLN A 44 15.99 -20.79 -6.61
N VAL A 45 16.72 -21.45 -5.69
CA VAL A 45 17.89 -20.86 -5.00
C VAL A 45 18.94 -20.33 -5.97
N GLU A 46 19.16 -20.99 -7.11
CA GLU A 46 20.14 -20.55 -8.13
C GLU A 46 19.52 -19.70 -9.25
N LYS A 47 18.22 -19.43 -9.19
CA LYS A 47 17.54 -18.60 -10.19
C LYS A 47 17.67 -17.13 -9.83
N LYS A 48 17.98 -16.31 -10.83
CA LYS A 48 17.99 -14.85 -10.71
C LYS A 48 16.59 -14.35 -10.36
N GLY A 49 16.51 -13.51 -9.34
CA GLY A 49 15.26 -12.84 -8.99
C GLY A 49 14.89 -11.77 -10.01
N ASP A 50 13.60 -11.57 -10.20
CA ASP A 50 13.03 -10.55 -11.09
C ASP A 50 11.82 -9.82 -10.50
N HIS A 51 11.40 -10.17 -9.29
CA HIS A 51 10.36 -9.46 -8.57
C HIS A 51 10.82 -9.18 -7.13
N ALA A 52 10.58 -7.97 -6.67
CA ALA A 52 10.77 -7.57 -5.28
C ALA A 52 9.42 -7.60 -4.57
N LEU A 53 9.20 -8.61 -3.73
CA LEU A 53 8.03 -8.75 -2.87
C LEU A 53 8.21 -7.90 -1.62
N VAL A 54 7.32 -6.94 -1.38
CA VAL A 54 7.41 -6.02 -0.24
C VAL A 54 6.18 -6.15 0.65
N PHE A 55 6.43 -6.24 1.96
CA PHE A 55 5.42 -6.18 3.01
C PHE A 55 5.45 -4.82 3.68
N MET A 56 4.30 -4.15 3.77
CA MET A 56 4.14 -2.83 4.38
C MET A 56 3.02 -2.84 5.39
N PHE A 57 3.30 -2.36 6.61
CA PHE A 57 2.28 -2.13 7.61
C PHE A 57 1.69 -0.73 7.46
N GLN A 58 0.36 -0.67 7.49
CA GLN A 58 -0.41 0.55 7.42
C GLN A 58 -1.40 0.63 8.58
N PRO A 59 -1.21 1.53 9.54
CA PRO A 59 -2.11 1.72 10.67
C PRO A 59 -3.45 2.33 10.22
N PHE A 60 -4.53 2.02 10.95
CA PHE A 60 -5.81 2.72 10.80
C PHE A 60 -5.73 4.15 11.33
N LYS A 61 -4.97 4.35 12.42
CA LYS A 61 -4.77 5.64 13.09
C LYS A 61 -3.36 6.17 12.87
N GLY A 62 -3.26 7.36 12.28
CA GLY A 62 -1.99 8.04 11.98
C GLY A 62 -1.69 8.16 10.48
N LYS A 63 -0.71 9.01 10.14
CA LYS A 63 -0.24 9.24 8.76
C LYS A 63 1.21 8.78 8.63
N TRP A 64 1.41 7.50 8.87
CA TRP A 64 2.67 6.81 8.68
C TRP A 64 2.39 5.44 8.07
N VAL A 65 3.40 4.90 7.40
CA VAL A 65 3.45 3.54 6.87
C VAL A 65 4.87 3.05 7.10
N GLN A 66 5.06 1.75 7.29
CA GLN A 66 6.40 1.20 7.50
C GLN A 66 6.53 -0.09 6.71
N THR A 67 7.60 -0.21 5.93
CA THR A 67 7.97 -1.47 5.30
C THR A 67 8.50 -2.43 6.35
N LEU A 68 7.92 -3.62 6.44
CA LEU A 68 8.30 -4.66 7.41
C LEU A 68 9.31 -5.65 6.84
N GLY A 69 9.24 -5.92 5.53
CA GLY A 69 10.12 -6.91 4.90
C GLY A 69 10.14 -6.76 3.38
N CYS A 70 11.26 -7.18 2.79
CA CYS A 70 11.43 -7.26 1.35
C CYS A 70 12.11 -8.58 1.02
N PHE A 71 11.61 -9.26 0.00
CA PHE A 71 12.13 -10.51 -0.51
C PHE A 71 12.33 -10.43 -2.03
N LEU A 72 13.27 -11.22 -2.54
CA LEU A 72 13.56 -11.27 -3.97
C LEU A 72 13.04 -12.61 -4.51
N SER A 73 11.99 -12.56 -5.35
CA SER A 73 11.38 -13.73 -5.98
C SER A 73 11.78 -13.87 -7.45
N CYS A 74 11.74 -15.10 -7.97
CA CYS A 74 11.82 -15.41 -9.40
C CYS A 74 10.42 -15.77 -9.91
N GLY A 75 9.80 -14.84 -10.60
CA GLY A 75 8.37 -14.80 -10.86
C GLY A 75 7.57 -14.51 -9.59
N SER A 76 6.26 -14.66 -9.69
CA SER A 76 5.37 -14.46 -8.56
C SER A 76 5.52 -15.55 -7.51
N ALA A 77 5.61 -15.15 -6.24
CA ALA A 77 5.75 -16.11 -5.15
C ALA A 77 4.52 -17.02 -5.08
N SER A 78 4.73 -18.32 -4.85
CA SER A 78 3.60 -19.27 -4.80
C SER A 78 2.69 -18.98 -3.59
N GLY A 79 1.39 -19.24 -3.72
CA GLY A 79 0.42 -18.99 -2.66
C GLY A 79 0.76 -19.71 -1.33
N ALA A 80 1.42 -20.87 -1.39
CA ALA A 80 1.91 -21.58 -0.20
C ALA A 80 3.02 -20.84 0.54
N ILE A 81 3.97 -20.27 -0.20
CA ILE A 81 5.08 -19.51 0.36
C ILE A 81 4.59 -18.16 0.86
N LEU A 82 3.72 -17.49 0.10
CA LEU A 82 3.08 -16.24 0.52
C LEU A 82 2.30 -16.40 1.83
N HIS A 83 1.51 -17.47 1.97
CA HIS A 83 0.84 -17.79 3.23
C HIS A 83 1.83 -17.90 4.40
N GLN A 84 2.96 -18.60 4.22
CA GLN A 84 3.99 -18.74 5.25
C GLN A 84 4.66 -17.40 5.60
N LEU A 85 5.01 -16.60 4.60
CA LEU A 85 5.62 -15.27 4.78
C LEU A 85 4.66 -14.29 5.47
N VAL A 86 3.39 -14.28 5.08
CA VAL A 86 2.34 -13.45 5.72
C VAL A 86 2.18 -13.85 7.19
N MET A 87 2.09 -15.15 7.48
CA MET A 87 1.98 -15.63 8.86
C MET A 87 3.19 -15.26 9.71
N GLU A 88 4.41 -15.44 9.18
CA GLU A 88 5.62 -15.02 9.88
C GLU A 88 5.65 -13.51 10.12
N CYS A 89 5.27 -12.71 9.12
CA CYS A 89 5.19 -11.26 9.25
C CYS A 89 4.19 -10.83 10.32
N ILE A 90 3.01 -11.46 10.39
CA ILE A 90 1.99 -11.18 11.42
C ILE A 90 2.52 -11.54 12.82
N ILE A 91 3.18 -12.70 12.96
CA ILE A 91 3.73 -13.14 14.25
C ILE A 91 4.84 -12.17 14.73
N LEU A 92 5.75 -11.79 13.84
CA LEU A 92 6.83 -10.85 14.17
C LEU A 92 6.29 -9.45 14.50
N ALA A 93 5.33 -8.96 13.72
CA ALA A 93 4.67 -7.68 13.99
C ALA A 93 3.95 -7.71 15.36
N GLY A 94 3.26 -8.81 15.68
CA GLY A 94 2.62 -9.06 16.97
C GLY A 94 3.60 -9.02 18.14
N LYS A 95 4.75 -9.68 18.01
CA LYS A 95 5.83 -9.65 19.02
C LYS A 95 6.40 -8.24 19.24
N SER A 96 6.42 -7.40 18.21
CA SER A 96 6.82 -5.99 18.30
C SER A 96 5.71 -5.06 18.80
N GLY A 97 4.53 -5.59 19.16
CA GLY A 97 3.42 -4.83 19.71
C GLY A 97 2.42 -4.28 18.68
N PHE A 98 2.54 -4.63 17.40
CA PHE A 98 1.57 -4.28 16.36
C PHE A 98 0.39 -5.25 16.33
N LYS A 99 -0.78 -4.77 15.90
CA LYS A 99 -1.99 -5.58 15.70
C LYS A 99 -2.39 -5.51 14.23
N VAL A 100 -2.33 -6.65 13.55
CA VAL A 100 -2.73 -6.78 12.14
C VAL A 100 -4.14 -7.35 12.08
N ASP A 101 -5.09 -6.56 11.56
CA ASP A 101 -6.51 -6.94 11.49
C ASP A 101 -6.99 -7.30 10.08
N GLY A 102 -6.13 -7.11 9.09
CA GLY A 102 -6.43 -7.43 7.71
C GLY A 102 -5.15 -7.52 6.89
N VAL A 103 -5.24 -8.26 5.79
CA VAL A 103 -4.17 -8.39 4.80
C VAL A 103 -4.75 -7.99 3.45
N THR A 104 -4.10 -7.04 2.77
CA THR A 104 -4.49 -6.61 1.43
C THR A 104 -3.46 -7.09 0.42
N SER A 105 -3.92 -7.91 -0.54
CA SER A 105 -3.16 -8.40 -1.68
C SER A 105 -3.84 -7.99 -2.99
N ASP A 106 -3.12 -8.08 -4.12
CA ASP A 106 -3.76 -7.95 -5.42
C ASP A 106 -4.71 -9.15 -5.69
N GLY A 107 -5.45 -9.06 -6.78
CA GLY A 107 -6.36 -10.12 -7.22
C GLY A 107 -5.73 -11.18 -8.12
N ALA A 108 -4.41 -11.35 -8.16
CA ALA A 108 -3.72 -12.30 -9.04
C ALA A 108 -3.93 -13.76 -8.61
N SER A 109 -3.65 -14.72 -9.51
CA SER A 109 -3.94 -16.14 -9.29
C SER A 109 -3.20 -16.75 -8.09
N TRP A 110 -1.94 -16.37 -7.87
CA TRP A 110 -1.14 -16.84 -6.73
C TRP A 110 -1.64 -16.28 -5.39
N ASN A 111 -2.10 -15.03 -5.37
CA ASN A 111 -2.70 -14.42 -4.17
C ASN A 111 -4.05 -15.06 -3.83
N ARG A 112 -4.86 -15.43 -4.82
CA ARG A 112 -6.09 -16.21 -4.58
C ARG A 112 -5.80 -17.62 -4.04
N SER A 113 -4.76 -18.28 -4.54
CA SER A 113 -4.31 -19.57 -3.98
C SER A 113 -3.87 -19.45 -2.51
N MET A 114 -3.37 -18.27 -2.10
CA MET A 114 -3.14 -17.96 -0.69
C MET A 114 -4.46 -17.78 0.07
N TRP A 115 -5.50 -17.14 -0.50
CA TRP A 115 -6.81 -16.99 0.13
C TRP A 115 -7.50 -18.34 0.41
N ASP A 116 -7.41 -19.29 -0.52
CA ASP A 116 -7.94 -20.65 -0.33
C ASP A 116 -7.32 -21.33 0.91
N LYS A 117 -6.02 -21.09 1.15
CA LYS A 117 -5.32 -21.61 2.33
C LYS A 117 -5.76 -20.93 3.63
N PHE A 118 -6.27 -19.70 3.55
CA PHE A 118 -6.90 -18.98 4.66
C PHE A 118 -8.40 -19.31 4.82
N GLY A 119 -8.99 -20.12 3.92
CA GLY A 119 -10.36 -20.65 4.06
C GLY A 119 -11.50 -19.73 3.63
N VAL A 120 -11.28 -18.83 2.66
CA VAL A 120 -12.29 -17.85 2.20
C VAL A 120 -13.28 -18.48 1.19
N MET A 121 -14.58 -18.64 1.53
CA MET A 121 -15.64 -19.29 0.71
C MET A 121 -16.93 -18.45 0.57
N GLU A 122 -17.79 -18.69 -0.45
CA GLU A 122 -19.07 -17.97 -0.69
C GLU A 122 -20.22 -18.81 -1.31
N GLU A 123 -21.51 -18.39 -1.15
CA GLU A 123 -22.79 -18.99 -1.63
C GLU A 123 -23.65 -18.01 -2.51
N GLU A 124 -24.57 -18.49 -3.40
CA GLU A 124 -25.18 -17.76 -4.57
C GLU A 124 -26.75 -17.74 -4.71
N ILE A 125 -27.44 -16.60 -5.02
CA ILE A 125 -28.94 -16.37 -5.30
C ILE A 125 -29.20 -15.01 -6.16
N PRO A 126 -30.32 -14.72 -6.96
CA PRO A 126 -30.32 -14.08 -8.34
C PRO A 126 -30.89 -12.64 -8.65
N ASP A 127 -30.55 -12.10 -9.86
CA ASP A 127 -31.21 -11.17 -10.87
C ASP A 127 -30.50 -9.83 -11.42
N GLY A 128 -30.21 -9.65 -12.76
CA GLY A 128 -30.31 -8.43 -13.66
C GLY A 128 -29.40 -8.30 -14.95
N MET A 129 -29.74 -7.54 -16.04
CA MET A 129 -28.94 -7.33 -17.34
C MET A 129 -28.63 -5.84 -17.75
N LEU A 130 -27.51 -5.55 -18.48
CA LEU A 130 -27.03 -4.21 -18.96
C LEU A 130 -26.39 -4.19 -20.39
N SER A 131 -26.34 -3.03 -21.10
CA SER A 131 -25.79 -2.85 -22.48
C SER A 131 -24.90 -1.59 -22.69
N LEU A 132 -23.88 -1.68 -23.57
CA LEU A 132 -22.88 -0.63 -23.87
C LEU A 132 -23.32 0.44 -24.89
N LYS A 133 -24.50 0.31 -25.51
CA LYS A 133 -25.00 1.21 -26.57
C LYS A 133 -24.97 2.69 -26.14
N HIS A 134 -25.36 2.98 -24.90
CA HIS A 134 -25.53 4.34 -24.38
C HIS A 134 -24.24 5.18 -24.37
N TRP A 135 -23.07 4.55 -24.19
CA TRP A 135 -21.79 5.27 -24.20
C TRP A 135 -21.36 5.73 -25.60
N TYR A 136 -21.65 4.93 -26.62
CA TYR A 136 -21.36 5.31 -28.01
C TYR A 136 -22.26 6.46 -28.48
N VAL A 137 -23.51 6.48 -28.03
CA VAL A 137 -24.45 7.56 -28.34
C VAL A 137 -23.98 8.88 -27.71
N LEU A 138 -23.56 8.87 -26.45
CA LEU A 138 -22.98 10.07 -25.81
C LEU A 138 -21.73 10.59 -26.54
N LEU A 139 -20.83 9.69 -26.98
CA LEU A 139 -19.65 10.08 -27.75
C LEU A 139 -20.01 10.70 -29.12
N ALA A 140 -21.10 10.25 -29.74
CA ALA A 140 -21.59 10.81 -31.00
C ALA A 140 -22.25 12.18 -30.80
N ILE A 141 -23.05 12.35 -29.75
CA ILE A 141 -23.72 13.62 -29.40
C ILE A 141 -22.68 14.69 -29.04
N GLU A 142 -21.71 14.35 -28.20
CA GLU A 142 -20.69 15.28 -27.72
C GLU A 142 -19.47 15.40 -28.65
N ASN A 143 -19.59 14.94 -29.90
CA ASN A 143 -18.54 14.80 -30.92
C ASN A 143 -17.21 15.50 -30.57
N PRO A 144 -16.08 14.76 -30.45
CA PRO A 144 -14.79 15.31 -30.04
C PRO A 144 -14.29 16.49 -30.90
N LYS A 145 -14.84 16.69 -32.11
CA LYS A 145 -14.46 17.73 -33.06
C LYS A 145 -15.38 18.97 -33.10
N SER A 146 -16.48 19.01 -32.35
CA SER A 146 -17.38 20.17 -32.30
C SER A 146 -17.52 20.74 -30.89
N PHE A 147 -17.59 22.09 -30.82
CA PHE A 147 -17.78 23.01 -29.68
C PHE A 147 -17.04 22.70 -28.35
N ASN A 148 -16.47 23.75 -27.73
CA ASN A 148 -15.61 23.63 -26.54
C ASN A 148 -16.36 23.40 -25.21
N LEU A 149 -17.69 23.56 -25.16
CA LEU A 149 -18.51 23.37 -23.96
C LEU A 149 -19.28 22.06 -24.06
N LYS A 150 -18.90 21.09 -23.22
CA LYS A 150 -19.46 19.74 -23.17
C LYS A 150 -19.98 19.42 -21.77
N VAL A 151 -21.08 18.69 -21.69
CA VAL A 151 -21.68 18.27 -20.42
C VAL A 151 -20.79 17.23 -19.75
N ASN A 152 -20.20 16.32 -20.54
CA ASN A 152 -19.22 15.35 -20.10
C ASN A 152 -17.86 15.50 -20.82
N TYR A 153 -17.21 16.64 -20.60
CA TYR A 153 -15.91 16.98 -21.21
C TYR A 153 -14.77 15.96 -20.97
N LYS A 154 -14.92 15.06 -20.00
CA LYS A 154 -13.91 14.03 -19.70
C LYS A 154 -14.08 12.78 -20.56
N LEU A 155 -15.29 12.50 -21.05
CA LEU A 155 -15.56 11.32 -21.85
C LEU A 155 -14.89 11.45 -23.22
N THR A 156 -14.09 10.45 -23.57
CA THR A 156 -13.39 10.35 -24.85
C THR A 156 -13.42 8.92 -25.37
N GLU A 157 -13.07 8.71 -26.64
CA GLU A 157 -13.02 7.35 -27.22
C GLU A 157 -12.13 6.38 -26.42
N GLN A 158 -11.14 6.90 -25.71
CA GLN A 158 -10.23 6.12 -24.86
C GLN A 158 -10.93 5.43 -23.68
N HIS A 159 -12.10 5.96 -23.26
CA HIS A 159 -12.89 5.38 -22.18
C HIS A 159 -13.62 4.11 -22.60
N VAL A 160 -14.05 4.03 -23.86
CA VAL A 160 -14.78 2.87 -24.41
C VAL A 160 -13.81 1.90 -25.08
N LYS A 161 -12.74 2.41 -25.70
CA LYS A 161 -11.71 1.61 -26.40
C LYS A 161 -10.30 1.95 -25.88
N PRO A 162 -9.96 1.59 -24.64
CA PRO A 162 -8.64 1.87 -24.07
C PRO A 162 -7.53 1.09 -24.78
N LYS A 163 -6.43 1.77 -25.11
CA LYS A 163 -5.24 1.19 -25.77
C LYS A 163 -4.09 0.98 -24.78
N TYR A 164 -3.44 -0.19 -24.84
CA TYR A 164 -2.22 -0.53 -24.11
C TYR A 164 -2.21 -0.07 -22.64
N TYR A 165 -1.38 0.93 -22.30
CA TYR A 165 -1.17 1.49 -20.96
C TYR A 165 -2.41 2.19 -20.38
N GLN A 166 -3.35 2.62 -21.21
CA GLN A 166 -4.60 3.26 -20.75
C GLN A 166 -5.47 2.32 -19.92
N LYS A 167 -5.34 1.00 -20.11
CA LYS A 167 -6.03 -0.01 -19.31
C LYS A 167 -5.63 0.00 -17.83
N MET A 168 -4.44 0.51 -17.51
CA MET A 168 -3.94 0.62 -16.14
C MET A 168 -4.32 1.96 -15.49
N ASN A 169 -4.94 2.89 -16.23
CA ASN A 169 -5.31 4.19 -15.69
C ASN A 169 -6.69 4.14 -15.03
N VAL A 170 -6.69 4.00 -13.71
CA VAL A 170 -7.91 3.95 -12.87
C VAL A 170 -8.77 5.22 -13.02
N ALA A 171 -8.16 6.38 -13.32
CA ALA A 171 -8.92 7.61 -13.50
C ALA A 171 -9.83 7.56 -14.73
N ILE A 172 -9.42 6.89 -15.82
CA ILE A 172 -10.25 6.67 -17.01
C ILE A 172 -11.44 5.76 -16.65
N ALA A 173 -11.21 4.70 -15.87
CA ALA A 173 -12.28 3.82 -15.41
C ALA A 173 -13.30 4.55 -14.52
N PHE A 174 -12.85 5.41 -13.60
CA PHE A 174 -13.77 6.21 -12.77
C PHE A 174 -14.58 7.21 -13.58
N GLN A 175 -13.98 7.82 -14.60
CA GLN A 175 -14.66 8.75 -15.50
C GLN A 175 -15.70 8.04 -16.38
N PHE A 176 -15.45 6.78 -16.78
CA PHE A 176 -16.41 5.97 -17.54
C PHE A 176 -17.75 5.80 -16.83
N PHE A 177 -17.77 5.62 -15.51
CA PHE A 177 -19.00 5.55 -14.71
C PHE A 177 -19.57 6.93 -14.31
N GLY A 178 -18.87 8.02 -14.64
CA GLY A 178 -19.30 9.39 -14.37
C GLY A 178 -20.33 9.94 -15.35
N VAL A 179 -20.73 9.15 -16.36
CA VAL A 179 -21.61 9.53 -17.48
C VAL A 179 -23.09 9.67 -17.12
N ALA A 180 -23.52 9.18 -15.96
CA ALA A 180 -24.94 9.08 -15.58
C ALA A 180 -25.73 10.39 -15.76
N ASN A 181 -25.19 11.50 -15.25
CA ASN A 181 -25.83 12.82 -15.34
C ASN A 181 -25.98 13.32 -16.79
N ALA A 182 -25.04 12.97 -17.67
CA ALA A 182 -25.13 13.34 -19.09
C ALA A 182 -26.17 12.48 -19.82
N MET A 183 -26.26 11.19 -19.49
CA MET A 183 -27.31 10.30 -20.03
C MET A 183 -28.71 10.79 -19.65
N GLU A 184 -28.89 11.22 -18.39
CA GLU A 184 -30.17 11.73 -17.90
C GLU A 184 -30.61 13.00 -18.64
N LEU A 185 -29.67 13.91 -18.90
CA LEU A 185 -29.94 15.16 -19.62
C LEU A 185 -30.36 14.92 -21.07
N PHE A 186 -29.67 14.03 -21.78
CA PHE A 186 -29.88 13.79 -23.22
C PHE A 186 -30.95 12.72 -23.53
N LYS A 187 -31.53 12.08 -22.51
CA LYS A 187 -32.53 11.01 -22.66
C LYS A 187 -33.76 11.43 -23.48
N ASN A 188 -34.21 12.68 -23.31
CA ASN A 188 -35.41 13.18 -23.99
C ASN A 188 -35.14 13.67 -25.43
N ASP A 189 -33.88 13.94 -25.76
CA ASP A 189 -33.48 14.54 -27.04
C ASP A 189 -33.10 13.49 -28.08
N HIS A 190 -32.74 12.27 -27.67
CA HIS A 190 -32.27 11.20 -28.56
C HIS A 190 -32.98 9.86 -28.31
N SER A 191 -33.63 9.34 -29.36
CA SER A 191 -34.33 8.04 -29.32
C SER A 191 -33.45 6.86 -28.92
N ASP A 192 -32.14 6.92 -29.19
CA ASP A 192 -31.16 5.88 -28.82
C ASP A 192 -30.71 5.91 -27.36
N LEU A 193 -31.12 6.93 -26.59
CA LEU A 193 -30.95 7.00 -25.14
C LEU A 193 -32.27 6.72 -24.40
N ALA A 194 -33.36 6.40 -25.09
CA ALA A 194 -34.66 6.18 -24.44
C ALA A 194 -34.62 5.04 -23.41
N ASP A 195 -33.77 4.02 -23.61
CA ASP A 195 -33.54 2.87 -22.72
C ASP A 195 -32.36 3.06 -21.73
N CYS A 196 -31.85 4.29 -21.58
CA CYS A 196 -30.64 4.54 -20.78
C CYS A 196 -30.85 4.45 -19.25
N ASP A 197 -32.10 4.32 -18.77
CA ASP A 197 -32.44 4.32 -17.34
C ASP A 197 -31.66 3.29 -16.52
N GLU A 198 -31.54 2.07 -17.05
CA GLU A 198 -30.82 1.00 -16.35
C GLU A 198 -29.31 1.27 -16.33
N SER A 199 -28.77 1.91 -17.37
CA SER A 199 -27.36 2.34 -17.41
C SER A 199 -27.08 3.51 -16.48
N ILE A 200 -28.03 4.45 -16.32
CA ILE A 200 -27.95 5.52 -15.32
C ILE A 200 -27.93 4.93 -13.91
N LYS A 201 -28.87 4.03 -13.58
CA LYS A 201 -28.95 3.37 -12.28
C LYS A 201 -27.65 2.62 -11.97
N PHE A 202 -27.13 1.85 -12.93
CA PHE A 202 -25.87 1.13 -12.77
C PHE A 202 -24.68 2.06 -12.54
N CYS A 203 -24.51 3.10 -13.38
CA CYS A 203 -23.42 4.06 -13.24
C CYS A 203 -23.46 4.79 -11.90
N THR A 204 -24.65 5.21 -11.46
CA THR A 204 -24.86 5.87 -10.17
C THR A 204 -24.50 4.95 -9.01
N ARG A 205 -24.91 3.67 -9.08
CA ARG A 205 -24.58 2.67 -8.05
C ARG A 205 -23.08 2.40 -7.97
N VAL A 206 -22.41 2.22 -9.10
CA VAL A 206 -20.94 2.02 -9.16
C VAL A 206 -20.21 3.27 -8.66
N LYS A 207 -20.68 4.48 -8.98
CA LYS A 207 -20.08 5.73 -8.51
C LYS A 207 -20.24 5.91 -7.00
N ALA A 208 -21.39 5.55 -6.43
CA ALA A 208 -21.60 5.52 -4.98
C ALA A 208 -20.63 4.54 -4.30
N LEU A 209 -20.50 3.33 -4.85
CA LEU A 209 -19.54 2.33 -4.36
C LEU A 209 -18.10 2.84 -4.39
N ILE A 210 -17.64 3.41 -5.51
CA ILE A 210 -16.29 3.97 -5.66
C ILE A 210 -16.06 5.07 -4.61
N THR A 211 -17.07 5.89 -4.34
CA THR A 211 -16.99 6.99 -3.36
C THR A 211 -16.88 6.45 -1.93
N ALA A 212 -17.67 5.43 -1.59
CA ALA A 212 -17.59 4.76 -0.30
C ALA A 212 -16.20 4.12 -0.10
N MET A 213 -15.76 3.30 -1.07
CA MET A 213 -14.52 2.52 -1.04
C MET A 213 -13.23 3.36 -1.16
N ASN A 214 -13.32 4.63 -1.56
CA ASN A 214 -12.19 5.57 -1.61
C ASN A 214 -12.28 6.71 -0.59
N SER A 215 -13.04 6.53 0.49
CA SER A 215 -13.16 7.53 1.55
C SER A 215 -11.79 7.84 2.20
N ARG A 216 -11.33 9.08 2.02
CA ARG A 216 -10.07 9.63 2.57
C ARG A 216 -10.28 10.69 3.65
N THR A 217 -11.53 11.12 3.85
CA THR A 217 -11.91 12.17 4.80
C THR A 217 -12.85 11.63 5.88
N PRO A 218 -12.83 12.20 7.09
CA PRO A 218 -13.74 11.79 8.17
C PRO A 218 -15.22 11.93 7.83
N ILE A 219 -15.57 12.92 6.99
CA ILE A 219 -16.95 13.21 6.58
C ILE A 219 -17.56 12.03 5.81
N ASN A 220 -16.76 11.42 4.93
CA ASN A 220 -17.19 10.31 4.08
C ASN A 220 -16.76 8.94 4.64
N ALA A 221 -16.27 8.90 5.88
CA ALA A 221 -15.76 7.67 6.47
C ALA A 221 -16.87 6.65 6.73
N LEU A 222 -16.49 5.39 6.66
CA LEU A 222 -17.39 4.27 6.91
C LEU A 222 -17.70 4.19 8.41
N LYS A 223 -19.00 4.08 8.71
CA LYS A 223 -19.54 3.80 10.03
C LYS A 223 -20.70 2.82 9.87
N PRO A 224 -20.96 1.94 10.86
CA PRO A 224 -22.16 1.13 10.88
C PRO A 224 -23.40 2.02 10.65
N SER A 225 -24.26 1.60 9.72
CA SER A 225 -25.52 2.27 9.39
C SER A 225 -25.44 3.64 8.68
N ASN A 226 -24.24 4.11 8.29
CA ASN A 226 -24.10 5.33 7.47
C ASN A 226 -24.51 5.09 6.02
N GLN A 227 -24.69 6.15 5.22
CA GLN A 227 -25.01 6.03 3.79
C GLN A 227 -23.97 5.18 3.05
N SER A 228 -22.67 5.43 3.25
CA SER A 228 -21.59 4.64 2.64
C SER A 228 -21.64 3.15 3.01
N TRP A 229 -22.19 2.80 4.17
CA TRP A 229 -22.40 1.41 4.58
C TRP A 229 -23.51 0.77 3.76
N LYS A 230 -24.65 1.46 3.67
CA LYS A 230 -25.81 1.02 2.88
C LYS A 230 -25.44 0.89 1.40
N ASP A 231 -24.67 1.82 0.86
CA ASP A 231 -24.22 1.77 -0.55
C ASP A 231 -23.37 0.52 -0.84
N ILE A 232 -22.53 0.09 0.12
CA ILE A 232 -21.71 -1.13 -0.01
C ILE A 232 -22.59 -2.38 0.11
N GLU A 233 -23.51 -2.41 1.08
CA GLU A 233 -24.42 -3.52 1.32
C GLU A 233 -25.39 -3.71 0.14
N ASP A 234 -26.00 -2.64 -0.33
CA ASP A 234 -26.89 -2.61 -1.51
C ASP A 234 -26.13 -3.05 -2.76
N PHE A 235 -24.87 -2.63 -2.94
CA PHE A 235 -24.06 -3.10 -4.07
C PHE A 235 -23.67 -4.57 -3.96
N LEU A 236 -23.37 -5.07 -2.75
CA LEU A 236 -23.07 -6.48 -2.52
C LEU A 236 -24.27 -7.35 -2.88
N GLN A 237 -25.47 -6.98 -2.42
CA GLN A 237 -26.73 -7.65 -2.77
C GLN A 237 -26.97 -7.60 -4.28
N TYR A 238 -26.77 -6.43 -4.90
CA TYR A 238 -26.90 -6.27 -6.34
C TYR A 238 -25.89 -7.13 -7.13
N LEU A 239 -24.64 -7.22 -6.69
CA LEU A 239 -23.60 -8.00 -7.34
C LEU A 239 -23.90 -9.51 -7.27
N GLN A 240 -24.40 -9.97 -6.12
CA GLN A 240 -24.85 -11.35 -5.95
C GLN A 240 -26.01 -11.66 -6.90
N ALA A 241 -27.00 -10.76 -6.98
CA ALA A 241 -28.11 -10.89 -7.92
C ALA A 241 -27.61 -10.95 -9.38
N TRP A 242 -26.79 -9.99 -9.78
CA TRP A 242 -26.27 -9.88 -11.14
C TRP A 242 -25.47 -11.12 -11.59
N GLU A 243 -24.59 -11.66 -10.73
CA GLU A 243 -23.80 -12.86 -11.06
C GLU A 243 -24.69 -14.04 -11.45
N LYS A 244 -25.74 -14.28 -10.67
CA LYS A 244 -26.56 -15.47 -10.90
C LYS A 244 -27.45 -15.31 -12.13
N GLU A 245 -27.97 -14.13 -12.43
CA GLU A 245 -28.76 -13.94 -13.65
C GLU A 245 -27.93 -14.08 -14.92
N ALA A 246 -26.67 -13.65 -14.88
CA ALA A 246 -25.77 -13.81 -16.01
C ALA A 246 -25.47 -15.30 -16.29
N LYS A 247 -25.39 -16.14 -15.24
CA LYS A 247 -25.23 -17.60 -15.40
C LYS A 247 -26.47 -18.25 -16.00
N GLU A 248 -27.67 -17.88 -15.54
CA GLU A 248 -28.93 -18.46 -16.01
C GLU A 248 -29.23 -18.15 -17.48
N LYS A 249 -28.96 -16.90 -17.90
CA LYS A 249 -29.20 -16.44 -19.29
C LYS A 249 -28.00 -16.66 -20.22
N ASN A 250 -26.93 -17.30 -19.72
CA ASN A 250 -25.66 -17.51 -20.42
C ASN A 250 -25.08 -16.22 -21.02
N TYR A 251 -25.13 -15.13 -20.26
CA TYR A 251 -24.56 -13.85 -20.65
C TYR A 251 -23.11 -13.72 -20.23
N GLU A 252 -22.38 -12.85 -20.93
CA GLU A 252 -21.05 -12.44 -20.50
C GLU A 252 -21.15 -11.66 -19.18
N PHE A 253 -20.45 -12.18 -18.16
CA PHE A 253 -20.34 -11.57 -16.83
C PHE A 253 -18.88 -11.15 -16.58
N ILE A 254 -18.66 -10.41 -15.49
CA ILE A 254 -17.30 -10.18 -14.99
C ILE A 254 -16.62 -11.53 -14.73
N THR A 255 -15.29 -11.57 -14.88
CA THR A 255 -14.56 -12.82 -14.67
C THR A 255 -14.83 -13.38 -13.28
N LYS A 256 -14.95 -14.71 -13.16
CA LYS A 256 -15.20 -15.39 -11.87
C LYS A 256 -14.21 -14.93 -10.78
N SER A 257 -12.95 -14.73 -11.16
CA SER A 257 -11.91 -14.19 -10.27
C SER A 257 -12.18 -12.77 -9.78
N THR A 258 -12.65 -11.89 -10.67
CA THR A 258 -12.96 -10.49 -10.31
C THR A 258 -14.20 -10.43 -9.43
N CYS A 259 -15.23 -11.22 -9.72
CA CYS A 259 -16.44 -11.28 -8.89
C CYS A 259 -16.11 -11.72 -7.46
N TYR A 260 -15.41 -12.83 -7.33
CA TYR A 260 -14.98 -13.38 -6.05
C TYR A 260 -14.14 -12.37 -5.25
N GLY A 261 -13.12 -11.77 -5.88
CA GLY A 261 -12.29 -10.75 -5.22
C GLY A 261 -13.09 -9.53 -4.77
N LEU A 262 -14.06 -9.07 -5.56
CA LEU A 262 -14.91 -7.94 -5.22
C LEU A 262 -15.81 -8.26 -4.03
N LYS A 263 -16.50 -9.40 -4.03
CA LYS A 263 -17.38 -9.83 -2.94
C LYS A 263 -16.64 -9.98 -1.61
N VAL A 264 -15.50 -10.68 -1.64
CA VAL A 264 -14.61 -10.82 -0.47
C VAL A 264 -14.17 -9.45 0.04
N SER A 265 -13.77 -8.53 -0.84
CA SER A 265 -13.30 -7.19 -0.43
C SER A 265 -14.41 -6.37 0.22
N LEU A 266 -15.63 -6.39 -0.33
CA LEU A 266 -16.77 -5.66 0.22
C LEU A 266 -17.17 -6.22 1.59
N LYS A 267 -17.30 -7.55 1.69
CA LYS A 267 -17.66 -8.23 2.94
C LYS A 267 -16.60 -8.01 4.03
N ALA A 268 -15.32 -8.19 3.70
CA ALA A 268 -14.22 -7.95 4.64
C ALA A 268 -14.20 -6.49 5.12
N THR A 269 -14.48 -5.52 4.24
CA THR A 269 -14.52 -4.10 4.61
C THR A 269 -15.62 -3.81 5.65
N LEU A 270 -16.81 -4.38 5.47
CA LEU A 270 -17.91 -4.27 6.42
C LEU A 270 -17.55 -4.95 7.76
N GLU A 271 -17.03 -6.18 7.73
CA GLU A 271 -16.65 -6.94 8.93
C GLU A 271 -15.54 -6.25 9.73
N ILE A 272 -14.49 -5.75 9.06
CA ILE A 272 -13.41 -4.98 9.69
C ILE A 272 -13.97 -3.71 10.33
N CYS A 273 -14.86 -2.99 9.63
CA CYS A 273 -15.47 -1.79 10.19
C CYS A 273 -16.31 -2.10 11.44
N THR A 274 -17.13 -3.15 11.41
CA THR A 274 -17.91 -3.60 12.58
C THR A 274 -16.99 -3.97 13.74
N PHE A 275 -15.95 -4.75 13.47
CA PHE A 275 -14.97 -5.15 14.48
C PHE A 275 -14.25 -3.95 15.12
N LEU A 276 -13.81 -2.98 14.31
CA LEU A 276 -13.13 -1.79 14.79
C LEU A 276 -14.04 -0.91 15.64
N VAL A 277 -15.30 -0.73 15.24
CA VAL A 277 -16.25 0.12 15.96
C VAL A 277 -16.76 -0.53 17.24
N GLN A 278 -17.11 -1.83 17.19
CA GLN A 278 -17.72 -2.52 18.33
C GLN A 278 -16.71 -3.04 19.36
N LYS A 279 -15.52 -3.48 18.92
CA LYS A 279 -14.54 -4.15 19.80
C LYS A 279 -13.26 -3.36 20.05
N CYS A 280 -12.99 -2.33 19.25
CA CYS A 280 -11.76 -1.54 19.34
C CYS A 280 -12.02 -0.04 19.56
N ASP A 281 -13.27 0.34 19.81
CA ASP A 281 -13.71 1.70 20.15
C ASP A 281 -13.35 2.77 19.10
N PHE A 282 -13.29 2.40 17.82
CA PHE A 282 -13.14 3.36 16.72
C PHE A 282 -14.49 4.01 16.41
N ILE A 283 -14.52 5.32 16.14
CA ILE A 283 -15.76 5.99 15.70
C ILE A 283 -16.05 5.76 14.21
N TYR A 284 -15.01 5.59 13.39
CA TYR A 284 -15.13 5.39 11.95
C TYR A 284 -13.89 4.72 11.34
N LEU A 285 -14.05 4.19 10.13
CA LEU A 285 -12.98 3.64 9.29
C LEU A 285 -12.88 4.42 7.97
N MET A 286 -11.68 4.90 7.63
CA MET A 286 -11.40 5.42 6.29
C MET A 286 -10.97 4.27 5.39
N ILE A 287 -11.76 3.95 4.36
CA ILE A 287 -11.54 2.76 3.52
C ILE A 287 -10.26 2.89 2.67
N ALA A 288 -9.81 4.11 2.40
CA ALA A 288 -8.50 4.35 1.79
C ALA A 288 -7.31 3.83 2.62
N ARG A 289 -7.54 3.32 3.84
CA ARG A 289 -6.54 2.59 4.63
C ARG A 289 -6.46 1.11 4.32
N LEU A 290 -7.44 0.53 3.65
CA LEU A 290 -7.45 -0.88 3.25
C LEU A 290 -6.83 -1.10 1.87
N ILE A 291 -6.68 -0.05 1.06
CA ILE A 291 -6.14 -0.14 -0.32
C ILE A 291 -4.60 -0.09 -0.37
N GLN A 292 -4.03 -0.61 -1.45
CA GLN A 292 -2.58 -0.74 -1.68
C GLN A 292 -1.91 0.52 -2.27
N ASP A 293 -2.62 1.62 -2.49
CA ASP A 293 -2.08 2.87 -3.08
C ASP A 293 -0.76 3.34 -2.45
N ASN A 294 -0.60 3.20 -1.12
CA ASN A 294 0.64 3.63 -0.45
C ASN A 294 1.83 2.73 -0.76
N LEU A 295 1.60 1.44 -1.05
CA LEU A 295 2.62 0.50 -1.48
C LEU A 295 3.00 0.75 -2.95
N GLU A 296 2.03 1.02 -3.82
CA GLU A 296 2.31 1.43 -5.21
C GLU A 296 3.09 2.75 -5.27
N ARG A 297 2.70 3.73 -4.43
CA ARG A 297 3.45 4.98 -4.28
C ARG A 297 4.87 4.74 -3.79
N PHE A 298 5.08 3.78 -2.90
CA PHE A 298 6.42 3.38 -2.47
C PHE A 298 7.23 2.82 -3.64
N PHE A 299 6.67 1.95 -4.47
CA PHE A 299 7.34 1.50 -5.70
C PHE A 299 7.64 2.64 -6.68
N GLY A 300 6.71 3.61 -6.81
CA GLY A 300 6.95 4.84 -7.57
C GLY A 300 8.15 5.63 -7.05
N MET A 301 8.26 5.78 -5.72
CA MET A 301 9.43 6.41 -5.09
C MET A 301 10.72 5.62 -5.37
N MET A 302 10.68 4.29 -5.26
CA MET A 302 11.84 3.43 -5.52
C MET A 302 12.35 3.59 -6.96
N ARG A 303 11.46 3.66 -7.95
CA ARG A 303 11.82 3.95 -9.35
C ARG A 303 12.37 5.36 -9.49
N HIS A 304 11.74 6.35 -8.87
CA HIS A 304 12.15 7.75 -8.96
C HIS A 304 13.54 8.02 -8.36
N CYS A 305 13.89 7.35 -7.24
CA CYS A 305 15.22 7.42 -6.64
C CYS A 305 16.33 6.95 -7.58
N CYS A 306 16.00 6.13 -8.59
CA CYS A 306 16.94 5.63 -9.57
C CYS A 306 17.09 6.56 -10.80
N GLY A 307 16.48 7.74 -10.77
CA GLY A 307 16.57 8.74 -11.84
C GLY A 307 16.00 8.22 -13.17
N SER A 308 16.84 8.18 -14.20
CA SER A 308 16.46 7.65 -15.53
C SER A 308 16.40 6.13 -15.61
N ASN A 309 16.78 5.41 -14.54
CA ASN A 309 16.67 3.95 -14.49
C ASN A 309 15.29 3.53 -13.96
N GLU A 310 14.31 3.45 -14.85
CA GLU A 310 12.93 3.06 -14.50
C GLU A 310 12.81 1.58 -14.07
N HIS A 311 13.81 0.76 -14.36
CA HIS A 311 13.84 -0.67 -14.03
C HIS A 311 15.07 -1.04 -13.19
N PRO A 312 15.10 -0.65 -11.89
CA PRO A 312 16.24 -0.91 -11.03
C PRO A 312 16.56 -2.41 -10.97
N ASP A 313 17.84 -2.73 -10.91
CA ASP A 313 18.27 -4.08 -10.59
C ASP A 313 18.02 -4.41 -9.12
N SER A 314 18.09 -5.70 -8.78
CA SER A 314 17.84 -6.18 -7.41
C SER A 314 18.79 -5.56 -6.37
N GLN A 315 20.02 -5.22 -6.74
CA GLN A 315 21.02 -4.66 -5.82
C GLN A 315 20.71 -3.19 -5.53
N LEU A 316 20.44 -2.41 -6.58
CA LEU A 316 20.02 -1.03 -6.47
C LEU A 316 18.69 -0.93 -5.70
N PHE A 317 17.74 -1.83 -5.99
CA PHE A 317 16.48 -1.89 -5.27
C PHE A 317 16.70 -2.12 -3.77
N ILE A 318 17.52 -3.11 -3.35
CA ILE A 318 17.71 -3.35 -1.92
C ILE A 318 18.46 -2.21 -1.22
N GLN A 319 19.39 -1.54 -1.90
CA GLN A 319 20.08 -0.36 -1.38
C GLN A 319 19.11 0.80 -1.17
N MET A 320 18.26 1.10 -2.16
CA MET A 320 17.24 2.13 -2.06
C MET A 320 16.19 1.77 -1.01
N TYR A 321 15.83 0.49 -0.88
CA TYR A 321 14.87 0.02 0.10
C TYR A 321 15.39 0.31 1.50
N LYS A 322 16.63 -0.11 1.80
CA LYS A 322 17.28 0.18 3.09
C LYS A 322 17.30 1.67 3.40
N LEU A 323 17.65 2.51 2.41
CA LEU A 323 17.73 3.96 2.56
C LEU A 323 16.37 4.60 2.83
N VAL A 324 15.35 4.26 2.04
CA VAL A 324 14.00 4.83 2.18
C VAL A 324 13.33 4.36 3.47
N SER A 325 13.55 3.09 3.86
CA SER A 325 13.01 2.50 5.08
C SER A 325 13.62 3.10 6.36
N THR A 326 14.87 3.58 6.32
CA THR A 326 15.52 4.25 7.46
C THR A 326 15.29 5.77 7.44
N TYR A 327 15.28 6.40 6.26
CA TYR A 327 15.04 7.82 6.11
C TYR A 327 13.69 8.25 6.71
N SER A 328 12.64 7.43 6.57
CA SER A 328 11.32 7.71 7.15
C SER A 328 11.34 7.86 8.69
N LEU A 329 12.31 7.23 9.34
CA LEU A 329 12.50 7.18 10.79
C LEU A 329 13.45 8.28 11.28
N ILE A 330 14.19 8.95 10.41
CA ILE A 330 15.15 9.97 10.85
C ILE A 330 14.52 11.33 10.57
N LYS A 331 14.10 12.01 11.63
CA LYS A 331 13.60 13.38 11.56
C LYS A 331 14.53 14.32 12.28
N PRO A 332 14.86 15.47 11.69
CA PRO A 332 15.60 16.49 12.42
C PRO A 332 14.76 16.97 13.63
N PRO A 333 15.42 17.33 14.74
CA PRO A 333 14.76 18.00 15.86
C PRO A 333 13.98 19.23 15.39
N LYS A 334 12.85 19.52 16.03
CA LYS A 334 12.06 20.73 15.70
C LYS A 334 12.93 21.97 15.92
N GLY A 335 13.05 22.82 14.89
CA GLY A 335 13.86 24.05 14.92
C GLY A 335 15.30 23.89 14.41
N CYS A 336 15.67 22.70 13.92
CA CYS A 336 16.97 22.50 13.29
C CYS A 336 16.99 23.04 11.85
N ASN A 337 18.11 23.65 11.45
CA ASN A 337 18.31 24.18 10.10
C ASN A 337 18.81 23.13 9.10
N ILE A 338 18.87 21.85 9.49
CA ILE A 338 19.30 20.74 8.62
C ILE A 338 18.19 20.44 7.62
N SER A 339 18.49 20.66 6.35
CA SER A 339 17.62 20.32 5.23
C SER A 339 17.55 18.80 5.01
N GLY A 340 16.47 18.31 4.39
CA GLY A 340 16.32 16.86 4.11
C GLY A 340 17.44 16.29 3.25
N GLY A 341 18.09 17.11 2.41
CA GLY A 341 19.24 16.70 1.60
C GLY A 341 20.53 16.51 2.41
N GLU A 342 20.77 17.34 3.43
CA GLU A 342 21.94 17.22 4.31
C GLU A 342 21.85 15.98 5.21
N LEU A 343 20.66 15.61 5.64
CA LEU A 343 20.43 14.36 6.39
C LEU A 343 20.77 13.12 5.55
N MET A 344 20.44 13.14 4.26
CA MET A 344 20.80 12.08 3.32
C MET A 344 22.30 12.01 3.11
N ASN A 345 22.99 13.16 3.04
CA ASN A 345 24.44 13.18 2.99
C ASN A 345 25.04 12.57 4.25
N VAL A 346 24.53 12.86 5.45
CA VAL A 346 24.98 12.21 6.69
C VAL A 346 24.78 10.70 6.63
N LEU A 347 23.62 10.22 6.15
CA LEU A 347 23.32 8.79 6.04
C LEU A 347 24.19 8.08 5.01
N LEU A 348 24.47 8.73 3.87
CA LEU A 348 25.34 8.22 2.81
C LEU A 348 26.83 8.35 3.18
N SER A 349 27.18 9.33 4.03
CA SER A 349 28.53 9.61 4.51
C SER A 349 28.87 8.90 5.81
N ILE A 350 27.95 8.12 6.39
CA ILE A 350 28.34 7.03 7.27
C ILE A 350 29.11 6.06 6.36
N LYS A 351 30.38 6.40 6.12
CA LYS A 351 31.39 5.41 5.78
C LYS A 351 31.23 4.39 6.89
N ASP A 352 30.84 3.17 6.54
CA ASP A 352 31.07 2.03 7.42
C ASP A 352 32.57 2.07 7.74
N ILE A 353 32.94 2.64 8.89
CA ILE A 353 34.31 2.58 9.40
C ILE A 353 34.43 1.15 9.90
N ARG A 354 34.77 0.26 8.98
CA ARG A 354 34.78 -1.20 9.18
C ARG A 354 35.89 -1.66 10.12
N ASN A 355 36.85 -0.79 10.41
CA ASN A 355 38.00 -1.13 11.21
C ASN A 355 37.92 -0.44 12.57
N PHE A 356 37.69 -1.23 13.62
CA PHE A 356 37.62 -0.76 15.01
C PHE A 356 38.89 0.01 15.39
N ALA A 357 40.05 -0.44 14.89
CA ALA A 357 41.34 0.21 15.11
C ALA A 357 41.42 1.61 14.48
N GLU A 358 40.99 1.79 13.21
CA GLU A 358 40.98 3.12 12.58
C GLU A 358 40.01 4.07 13.27
N ARG A 359 38.89 3.56 13.78
CA ARG A 359 37.91 4.36 14.53
C ARG A 359 38.45 4.81 15.87
N GLN A 360 39.14 3.92 16.58
CA GLN A 360 39.84 4.24 17.82
C GLN A 360 40.95 5.25 17.56
N GLN A 361 41.70 5.12 16.46
CA GLN A 361 42.76 6.06 16.08
C GLN A 361 42.20 7.44 15.74
N GLN A 362 41.15 7.53 14.91
CA GLN A 362 40.50 8.81 14.58
C GLN A 362 39.85 9.46 15.79
N TRP A 363 39.29 8.66 16.70
CA TRP A 363 38.74 9.14 17.97
C TRP A 363 39.85 9.68 18.88
N LEU A 364 40.97 8.96 18.99
CA LEU A 364 42.15 9.41 19.74
C LEU A 364 42.73 10.69 19.14
N ASP A 365 42.87 10.79 17.82
CA ASP A 365 43.33 12.00 17.13
C ASP A 365 42.37 13.18 17.37
N GLN A 366 41.05 12.92 17.42
CA GLN A 366 40.05 13.93 17.74
C GLN A 366 40.10 14.33 19.21
N ILE A 367 40.28 13.38 20.14
CA ILE A 367 40.49 13.64 21.56
C ILE A 367 41.76 14.48 21.75
N ASP A 368 42.87 14.12 21.11
CA ASP A 368 44.14 14.81 21.21
C ASP A 368 44.01 16.24 20.65
N THR A 369 43.29 16.40 19.53
CA THR A 369 42.97 17.73 18.98
C THR A 369 42.10 18.57 19.93
N ILE A 370 41.21 17.93 20.70
CA ILE A 370 40.34 18.58 21.70
C ILE A 370 41.13 18.91 22.98
N LEU A 371 42.00 18.01 23.43
CA LEU A 371 42.91 18.19 24.57
C LEU A 371 43.93 19.30 24.30
N ASP A 372 44.52 19.33 23.10
CA ASP A 372 45.45 20.37 22.66
C ASP A 372 44.78 21.75 22.51
N ARG A 373 43.45 21.78 22.29
CA ARG A 373 42.67 23.01 22.17
C ARG A 373 41.94 23.44 23.44
N GLY A 374 41.91 22.60 24.47
CA GLY A 374 41.00 22.73 25.61
C GLY A 374 41.70 22.77 26.96
N LYS A 375 42.21 23.94 27.35
CA LYS A 375 42.43 24.27 28.77
C LYS A 375 41.10 24.17 29.52
N ASN A 376 40.87 23.06 30.22
CA ASN A 376 40.21 22.90 31.53
C ASN A 376 39.68 21.46 31.69
N VAL A 377 40.31 20.70 32.59
CA VAL A 377 40.29 19.22 32.67
C VAL A 377 39.12 18.67 33.53
N ASP A 378 38.24 19.52 34.05
CA ASP A 378 37.30 19.10 35.11
C ASP A 378 35.96 18.49 34.63
N ILE A 379 35.74 18.33 33.32
CA ILE A 379 34.44 17.84 32.77
C ILE A 379 34.47 16.33 32.41
N LEU A 380 35.64 15.68 32.44
CA LEU A 380 35.80 14.29 31.98
C LEU A 380 35.19 13.22 32.90
N ALA A 381 34.91 13.54 34.16
CA ALA A 381 34.32 12.61 35.11
C ALA A 381 32.83 12.33 34.85
N GLU A 382 32.09 13.28 34.26
CA GLU A 382 30.66 13.08 33.93
C GLU A 382 30.47 12.24 32.66
N ALA A 383 31.35 12.39 31.66
CA ALA A 383 31.26 11.68 30.38
C ALA A 383 31.49 10.16 30.52
N ALA A 384 32.29 9.72 31.49
CA ALA A 384 32.50 8.30 31.76
C ALA A 384 31.25 7.60 32.31
N SER A 385 30.33 8.33 32.97
CA SER A 385 29.09 7.76 33.48
C SER A 385 28.00 7.61 32.40
N GLU A 386 28.07 8.39 31.31
CA GLU A 386 27.13 8.26 30.18
C GLU A 386 27.49 7.14 29.19
N LEU A 387 28.72 6.58 29.27
CA LEU A 387 29.20 5.55 28.36
C LEU A 387 28.68 4.13 28.67
N ASP A 388 28.27 3.86 29.90
CA ASP A 388 27.71 2.56 30.31
C ASP A 388 26.28 2.32 29.76
N GLY A 389 25.63 3.34 29.19
CA GLY A 389 24.29 3.24 28.59
C GLY A 389 24.25 2.83 27.10
N HIS A 390 25.41 2.63 26.46
CA HIS A 390 25.53 2.54 25.01
C HIS A 390 26.29 1.28 24.51
N ASP A 391 25.96 0.11 25.06
CA ASP A 391 26.40 -1.17 24.48
C ASP A 391 25.47 -1.60 23.32
N TYR A 392 25.86 -1.26 22.09
CA TYR A 392 25.10 -1.55 20.86
C TYR A 392 25.32 -2.97 20.30
N PHE A 393 25.95 -3.89 21.05
CA PHE A 393 26.29 -5.23 20.53
C PHE A 393 25.32 -6.36 20.91
N LEU A 394 24.23 -6.06 21.63
CA LEU A 394 23.12 -7.00 21.79
C LEU A 394 22.15 -6.85 20.62
N CYS A 395 22.03 -7.91 19.81
CA CYS A 395 21.05 -8.02 18.72
C CYS A 395 19.63 -8.28 19.28
N THR A 396 19.18 -7.39 20.15
CA THR A 396 17.77 -7.15 20.47
C THR A 396 17.37 -5.89 19.72
N THR A 397 16.15 -5.85 19.16
CA THR A 397 15.58 -4.61 18.59
C THR A 397 15.81 -3.49 19.59
N SER A 398 16.65 -2.51 19.23
CA SER A 398 17.04 -1.43 20.14
C SER A 398 15.80 -0.77 20.72
N ASP A 399 15.70 -0.73 22.05
CA ASP A 399 14.62 -0.05 22.77
C ASP A 399 14.48 1.41 22.32
N TYR A 400 15.56 2.01 21.79
CA TYR A 400 15.58 3.33 21.19
C TYR A 400 14.78 3.41 19.88
N VAL A 401 14.86 2.40 19.03
CA VAL A 401 14.09 2.32 17.78
C VAL A 401 12.62 2.03 18.09
N LEU A 402 12.35 1.13 19.04
CA LEU A 402 10.99 0.83 19.50
C LEU A 402 10.35 2.05 20.15
N SER A 403 11.06 2.77 21.02
CA SER A 403 10.58 4.00 21.66
C SER A 403 10.45 5.15 20.66
N TYR A 404 11.34 5.27 19.68
CA TYR A 404 11.21 6.26 18.61
C TYR A 404 9.98 6.01 17.74
N ILE A 405 9.78 4.77 17.29
CA ILE A 405 8.57 4.38 16.55
C ILE A 405 7.34 4.64 17.42
N ALA A 406 7.40 4.29 18.70
CA ALA A 406 6.32 4.52 19.65
C ALA A 406 5.93 5.99 19.82
N GLU A 407 6.93 6.85 19.94
CA GLU A 407 6.75 8.28 20.10
C GLU A 407 6.27 8.93 18.80
N HIS A 408 6.79 8.50 17.65
CA HIS A 408 6.32 8.96 16.34
C HIS A 408 4.84 8.63 16.13
N ILE A 409 4.44 7.41 16.52
CA ILE A 409 3.06 6.93 16.46
C ILE A 409 2.16 7.77 17.38
N ALA A 410 2.57 7.97 18.64
CA ALA A 410 1.81 8.74 19.63
C ALA A 410 1.59 10.21 19.20
N ARG A 411 2.62 10.86 18.66
CA ARG A 411 2.55 12.28 18.26
C ARG A 411 1.69 12.55 17.01
N LYS A 412 1.48 11.55 16.14
CA LYS A 412 0.72 11.71 14.87
C LYS A 412 -0.70 11.15 14.89
N GLY A 413 -1.14 10.54 15.98
CA GLY A 413 -2.48 9.95 16.14
C GLY A 413 -3.71 10.88 16.03
N PRO A 414 -3.69 12.18 16.41
CA PRO A 414 -4.94 12.88 16.76
C PRO A 414 -5.76 13.48 15.60
N ARG A 415 -5.41 13.25 14.33
CA ARG A 415 -6.03 13.99 13.20
C ARG A 415 -7.02 13.20 12.33
N PHE A 416 -7.23 11.90 12.60
CA PHE A 416 -7.92 11.02 11.65
C PHE A 416 -8.86 9.97 12.26
N ALA A 417 -9.02 9.97 13.58
CA ALA A 417 -10.09 9.27 14.29
C ALA A 417 -10.28 9.96 15.64
N LYS A 418 -11.52 10.27 16.01
CA LYS A 418 -11.87 10.76 17.35
C LYS A 418 -12.32 9.54 18.17
N PHE A 419 -12.07 9.56 19.47
CA PHE A 419 -12.55 8.55 20.43
C PHE A 419 -13.82 9.11 21.11
N GLY A 420 -14.69 8.23 21.63
CA GLY A 420 -15.79 8.67 22.47
C GLY A 420 -15.26 8.87 23.88
N ASP A 421 -15.40 10.08 24.45
CA ASP A 421 -14.93 10.38 25.80
C ASP A 421 -15.50 9.41 26.86
#